data_AF-A0A2K3Q3S1-F1
#
_entry.id   AF-A0A2K3Q3S1-F1
#
_cell.length_a   1.000
_cell.length_b   1.000
_cell.length_c   1.000
_cell.angle_alpha   90.00
_cell.angle_beta   90.00
_cell.angle_gamma   90.00
#
_symmetry.space_group_name_H-M   'P 1'
#
loop_
_entity.id
_entity.type
_entity.pdbx_description
1 polymer ?
#
loop_
_entity_poly.entity_id
_entity_poly.type
_entity_poly.pdbx_seq_one_letter_code
_entity_poly.pdbx_strand_id
1 'polypeptide(L)'
;MTSITPADSVAAAIYDGKTHLLLAARNLSIRVILTKSAAYFLNSQTLEQPIVAALASYPTVDAVYQDHDEMAESWTRGSGILHINLRKWAHILVVAPLSASTLAKIVNGICDSLLTNVIRAWDTSGLVDGDKKRILVAPAMNAAMWEQPITALQLRVLEEDWGIQVDGDDGKETHCPTKLGWFEVLRPIEASTQEIIPI
;
A
#
# COMPACT_ATOMS: atom_id res chain seq x y z
N MET A 1 17.90 -22.27 0.44
CA MET A 1 16.57 -22.01 1.03
C MET A 1 16.50 -20.54 1.35
N THR A 2 15.84 -19.74 0.52
CA THR A 2 15.58 -18.33 0.78
C THR A 2 14.68 -18.22 2.00
N SER A 3 15.12 -17.51 3.04
CA SER A 3 14.31 -17.27 4.23
C SER A 3 13.12 -16.36 3.87
N ILE A 4 11.90 -16.80 4.14
CA ILE A 4 10.67 -16.02 3.95
C ILE A 4 10.78 -14.74 4.80
N THR A 5 10.66 -13.57 4.17
CA THR A 5 10.70 -12.29 4.90
C THR A 5 9.37 -12.01 5.60
N PRO A 6 9.33 -11.11 6.61
CA PRO A 6 8.06 -10.65 7.18
C PRO A 6 7.11 -10.06 6.12
N ALA A 7 7.67 -9.36 5.11
CA ALA A 7 6.90 -8.83 3.99
C ALA A 7 6.24 -9.95 3.18
N ASP A 8 6.96 -11.05 2.90
CA ASP A 8 6.47 -12.26 2.22
C ASP A 8 5.28 -12.89 2.92
N SER A 9 5.35 -12.99 4.25
CA SER A 9 4.27 -13.55 5.06
C SER A 9 3.00 -12.68 5.02
N VAL A 10 3.15 -11.34 5.05
CA VAL A 10 2.01 -10.41 5.01
C VAL A 10 1.34 -10.43 3.64
N ALA A 11 2.09 -10.36 2.54
CA ALA A 11 1.46 -10.41 1.21
C ALA A 11 0.73 -11.72 0.98
N ALA A 12 1.33 -12.87 1.35
CA ALA A 12 0.67 -14.17 1.24
C ALA A 12 -0.68 -14.21 2.00
N ALA A 13 -0.73 -13.66 3.22
CA ALA A 13 -1.97 -13.56 3.98
C ALA A 13 -3.04 -12.65 3.33
N ILE A 14 -2.61 -11.59 2.63
CA ILE A 14 -3.52 -10.71 1.88
C ILE A 14 -4.08 -11.44 0.66
N TYR A 15 -3.25 -12.18 -0.08
CA TYR A 15 -3.68 -12.99 -1.22
C TYR A 15 -4.70 -14.08 -0.86
N ASP A 16 -4.50 -14.75 0.27
CA ASP A 16 -5.37 -15.82 0.75
C ASP A 16 -6.76 -15.33 1.23
N GLY A 17 -7.07 -14.02 1.12
CA GLY A 17 -8.31 -13.43 1.66
C GLY A 17 -8.36 -13.44 3.20
N LYS A 18 -7.23 -13.72 3.85
CA LYS A 18 -7.08 -13.80 5.32
C LYS A 18 -6.75 -12.44 5.94
N THR A 19 -7.08 -11.34 5.26
CA THR A 19 -6.85 -9.97 5.73
C THR A 19 -7.42 -9.71 7.12
N HIS A 20 -8.58 -10.30 7.45
CA HIS A 20 -9.19 -10.22 8.77
C HIS A 20 -8.34 -10.87 9.90
N LEU A 21 -7.47 -11.83 9.56
CA LEU A 21 -6.56 -12.48 10.52
C LEU A 21 -5.32 -11.63 10.81
N LEU A 22 -4.97 -10.68 9.93
CA LEU A 22 -3.86 -9.77 10.17
C LEU A 22 -4.11 -8.88 11.39
N LEU A 23 -5.36 -8.44 11.59
CA LEU A 23 -5.76 -7.64 12.75
C LEU A 23 -5.72 -8.40 14.08
N ALA A 24 -5.64 -9.73 14.03
CA ALA A 24 -5.51 -10.60 15.21
C ALA A 24 -4.08 -11.16 15.39
N ALA A 25 -3.16 -10.86 14.47
CA ALA A 25 -1.81 -11.39 14.49
C ALA A 25 -1.00 -10.74 15.61
N ARG A 26 -0.44 -11.56 16.52
CA ARG A 26 0.32 -11.06 17.68
C ARG A 26 1.70 -10.46 17.34
N ASN A 27 2.22 -10.78 16.16
CA ASN A 27 3.54 -10.34 15.70
C ASN A 27 3.44 -9.34 14.53
N LEU A 28 2.29 -8.67 14.39
CA LEU A 28 2.08 -7.65 13.38
C LEU A 28 1.86 -6.31 14.05
N SER A 29 2.58 -5.31 13.58
CA SER A 29 2.42 -3.91 13.98
C SER A 29 2.10 -3.09 12.74
N ILE A 30 1.05 -2.28 12.83
CA ILE A 30 0.44 -1.55 11.72
C ILE A 30 0.41 -0.07 12.07
N ARG A 31 0.90 0.76 11.14
CA ARG A 31 0.68 2.21 11.17
C ARG A 31 -0.17 2.58 9.97
N VAL A 32 -1.29 3.25 10.23
CA VAL A 32 -2.27 3.61 9.20
C VAL A 32 -2.00 5.04 8.74
N ILE A 33 -2.00 5.27 7.43
CA ILE A 33 -1.98 6.61 6.85
C ILE A 33 -3.33 6.83 6.17
N LEU A 34 -4.06 7.85 6.59
CA LEU A 34 -5.32 8.26 5.98
C LEU A 34 -5.09 9.51 5.13
N THR A 35 -5.41 9.40 3.85
CA THR A 35 -5.53 10.60 3.00
C THR A 35 -6.76 11.42 3.42
N LYS A 36 -6.78 12.71 3.09
CA LYS A 36 -7.96 13.58 3.34
C LYS A 36 -9.27 12.96 2.84
N SER A 37 -9.28 12.34 1.65
CA SER A 37 -10.46 11.68 1.10
C SER A 37 -10.84 10.41 1.87
N ALA A 38 -9.87 9.60 2.29
CA ALA A 38 -10.12 8.40 3.09
C ALA A 38 -10.68 8.75 4.48
N ALA A 39 -10.11 9.76 5.15
CA ALA A 39 -10.61 10.25 6.43
C ALA A 39 -12.06 10.75 6.33
N TYR A 40 -12.41 11.43 5.23
CA TYR A 40 -13.78 11.85 4.97
C TYR A 40 -14.75 10.67 4.82
N PHE A 41 -14.35 9.61 4.11
CA PHE A 41 -15.15 8.39 3.95
C PHE A 41 -15.44 7.70 5.29
N LEU A 42 -14.42 7.60 6.16
CA LEU A 42 -14.53 6.95 7.48
C LEU A 42 -15.24 7.80 8.54
N ASN A 43 -15.78 8.97 8.18
CA ASN A 43 -16.48 9.85 9.11
C ASN A 43 -17.96 9.48 9.26
N SER A 44 -18.24 8.21 9.58
CA SER A 44 -19.58 7.66 9.87
C SER A 44 -20.58 7.69 8.71
N GLN A 45 -20.11 7.55 7.46
CA GLN A 45 -21.01 7.55 6.30
C GLN A 45 -21.82 6.25 6.15
N THR A 46 -21.36 5.14 6.72
CA THR A 46 -22.06 3.85 6.76
C THR A 46 -21.80 3.10 8.06
N LEU A 47 -22.75 2.26 8.51
CA LEU A 47 -22.60 1.42 9.71
C LEU A 47 -21.56 0.30 9.54
N GLU A 48 -21.25 -0.06 8.30
CA GLU A 48 -20.33 -1.13 7.95
C GLU A 48 -18.85 -0.70 8.04
N GLN A 49 -18.57 0.60 8.04
CA GLN A 49 -17.21 1.12 8.07
C GLN A 49 -16.80 1.55 9.48
N PRO A 50 -15.62 1.14 9.96
CA PRO A 50 -15.10 1.61 11.24
C PRO A 50 -14.82 3.10 11.17
N ILE A 51 -15.19 3.84 12.22
CA ILE A 51 -14.77 5.23 12.36
C ILE A 51 -13.26 5.31 12.62
N VAL A 52 -12.63 6.42 12.27
CA VAL A 52 -11.18 6.63 12.44
C VAL A 52 -10.72 6.34 13.88
N ALA A 53 -11.51 6.73 14.89
CA ALA A 53 -11.19 6.47 16.29
C ALA A 53 -11.18 4.97 16.66
N ALA A 54 -12.00 4.16 15.99
CA ALA A 54 -12.03 2.71 16.19
C ALA A 54 -10.82 2.02 15.55
N LEU A 55 -10.18 2.62 14.55
CA LEU A 55 -8.94 2.07 14.00
C LEU A 55 -7.80 2.05 15.03
N ALA A 56 -7.71 3.11 15.83
CA ALA A 56 -6.66 3.24 16.85
C ALA A 56 -6.86 2.31 18.06
N SER A 57 -8.02 1.66 18.20
CA SER A 57 -8.27 0.72 19.32
C SER A 57 -7.90 -0.72 19.00
N TYR A 58 -7.56 -1.05 17.75
CA TYR A 58 -7.12 -2.40 17.40
C TYR A 58 -5.74 -2.69 18.00
N PRO A 59 -5.52 -3.87 18.63
CA PRO A 59 -4.24 -4.19 19.28
C PRO A 59 -3.01 -4.17 18.37
N THR A 60 -3.22 -4.39 17.06
CA THR A 60 -2.15 -4.40 16.05
C THR A 60 -1.88 -3.01 15.45
N VAL A 61 -2.67 -1.98 15.80
CA VAL A 61 -2.53 -0.63 15.24
C VAL A 61 -1.78 0.25 16.23
N ASP A 62 -0.53 0.59 15.89
CA ASP A 62 0.33 1.44 16.71
C ASP A 62 -0.06 2.92 16.62
N ALA A 63 -0.46 3.36 15.44
CA ALA A 63 -0.74 4.77 15.15
C ALA A 63 -1.58 4.95 13.89
N VAL A 64 -2.34 6.06 13.86
CA VAL A 64 -3.07 6.55 12.70
C VAL A 64 -2.57 7.96 12.39
N TYR A 65 -2.12 8.18 11.17
CA TYR A 65 -1.57 9.45 10.69
C TYR A 65 -2.41 10.06 9.58
N GLN A 66 -2.40 11.38 9.50
CA GLN A 66 -2.99 12.20 8.45
C GLN A 66 -1.97 13.22 7.95
N ASP A 67 -2.29 13.90 6.84
CA ASP A 67 -1.39 14.87 6.21
C ASP A 67 -0.94 15.99 7.17
N HIS A 68 -1.79 16.40 8.11
CA HIS A 68 -1.44 17.44 9.08
C HIS A 68 -0.38 17.01 10.11
N ASP A 69 -0.23 15.70 10.34
CA ASP A 69 0.76 15.17 11.29
C ASP A 69 2.19 15.31 10.73
N GLU A 70 2.33 15.38 9.41
CA GLU A 70 3.62 15.60 8.77
C GLU A 70 4.22 16.96 9.14
N MET A 71 3.36 17.96 9.38
CA MET A 71 3.71 19.36 9.66
C MET A 71 3.38 19.77 11.10
N ALA A 72 3.05 18.83 11.99
CA ALA A 72 2.63 19.13 13.37
C ALA A 72 3.76 19.77 14.19
N GLU A 73 5.00 19.38 13.94
CA GLU A 73 6.18 19.94 14.57
C GLU A 73 6.97 20.77 13.55
N SER A 74 7.44 21.96 13.97
CA SER A 74 8.34 22.75 13.14
C SER A 74 9.64 21.99 12.92
N TRP A 75 10.02 21.81 11.65
CA TRP A 75 11.25 21.11 11.32
C TRP A 75 12.46 21.85 11.89
N THR A 76 13.30 21.12 12.62
CA THR A 76 14.64 21.59 13.01
C THR A 76 15.69 20.62 12.50
N ARG A 77 16.94 21.09 12.34
CA ARG A 77 18.03 20.22 11.92
C ARG A 77 18.22 19.10 12.95
N GLY A 78 18.05 17.85 12.52
CA GLY A 78 18.12 16.67 13.38
C GLY A 78 16.75 16.13 13.81
N SER A 79 15.66 16.88 13.62
CA SER A 79 14.30 16.35 13.74
C SER A 79 14.05 15.30 12.66
N GLY A 80 13.40 14.20 13.05
CA GLY A 80 12.94 13.19 12.11
C GLY A 80 11.84 13.74 11.20
N ILE A 81 11.86 13.37 9.93
CA ILE A 81 10.81 13.70 8.96
C ILE A 81 9.84 12.53 8.92
N LEU A 82 8.54 12.78 9.17
CA LEU A 82 7.56 11.71 9.39
C LEU A 82 7.52 10.68 8.26
N HIS A 83 7.41 11.09 6.99
CA HIS A 83 7.37 10.14 5.87
C HIS A 83 8.65 9.31 5.74
N ILE A 84 9.81 9.88 6.07
CA ILE A 84 11.09 9.16 6.09
C ILE A 84 11.11 8.14 7.24
N ASN A 85 10.63 8.53 8.42
CA ASN A 85 10.54 7.65 9.57
C ASN A 85 9.60 6.46 9.30
N LEU A 86 8.44 6.73 8.68
CA LEU A 86 7.49 5.69 8.30
C LEU A 86 8.09 4.73 7.27
N ARG A 87 8.78 5.24 6.25
CA ARG A 87 9.49 4.42 5.26
C ARG A 87 10.56 3.54 5.89
N LYS A 88 11.36 4.08 6.81
CA LYS A 88 12.40 3.33 7.52
C LYS A 88 11.81 2.22 8.38
N TRP A 89 10.72 2.52 9.09
CA TRP A 89 10.01 1.61 9.99
C TRP A 89 9.32 0.45 9.27
N ALA A 90 8.71 0.71 8.11
CA ALA A 90 7.90 -0.28 7.42
C ALA A 90 8.77 -1.36 6.71
N HIS A 91 8.38 -2.62 6.87
CA HIS A 91 8.91 -3.74 6.09
C HIS A 91 8.17 -3.88 4.73
N ILE A 92 6.90 -3.48 4.70
CA ILE A 92 6.02 -3.49 3.53
C ILE A 92 5.06 -2.30 3.63
N LEU A 93 4.71 -1.70 2.50
CA LEU A 93 3.63 -0.71 2.42
C LEU A 93 2.44 -1.33 1.69
N VAL A 94 1.24 -1.19 2.24
CA VAL A 94 0.00 -1.63 1.61
C VAL A 94 -0.88 -0.41 1.35
N VAL A 95 -1.31 -0.22 0.11
CA VAL A 95 -2.26 0.84 -0.29
C VAL A 95 -3.57 0.18 -0.72
N ALA A 96 -4.53 0.14 0.20
CA ALA A 96 -5.83 -0.47 -0.02
C ALA A 96 -6.95 0.36 0.64
N PRO A 97 -7.87 0.96 -0.14
CA PRO A 97 -7.89 1.00 -1.61
C PRO A 97 -6.84 1.97 -2.20
N LEU A 98 -6.32 1.66 -3.39
CA LEU A 98 -5.62 2.60 -4.25
C LEU A 98 -6.63 3.27 -5.20
N SER A 99 -6.98 4.52 -4.91
CA SER A 99 -7.86 5.31 -5.78
C SER A 99 -7.19 5.64 -7.12
N ALA A 100 -7.97 5.89 -8.16
CA ALA A 100 -7.44 6.35 -9.45
C ALA A 100 -6.65 7.67 -9.34
N SER A 101 -7.05 8.57 -8.42
CA SER A 101 -6.32 9.82 -8.18
C SER A 101 -4.94 9.55 -7.59
N THR A 102 -4.85 8.67 -6.60
CA THR A 102 -3.57 8.26 -6.02
C THR A 102 -2.71 7.52 -7.03
N LEU A 103 -3.30 6.61 -7.83
CA LEU A 103 -2.62 5.92 -8.94
C LEU A 103 -2.00 6.92 -9.93
N ALA A 104 -2.77 7.91 -10.37
CA ALA A 104 -2.27 8.94 -11.27
C ALA A 104 -1.13 9.75 -10.65
N LYS A 105 -1.24 10.12 -9.38
CA LYS A 105 -0.18 10.86 -8.67
C LYS A 105 1.11 10.07 -8.57
N ILE A 106 1.06 8.82 -8.15
CA ILE A 106 2.28 8.01 -7.95
C ILE A 106 3.00 7.76 -9.26
N VAL A 107 2.28 7.43 -10.35
CA VAL A 107 2.89 7.18 -11.67
C VAL A 107 3.55 8.43 -12.24
N ASN A 108 2.97 9.61 -12.00
CA ASN A 108 3.52 10.89 -12.44
C ASN A 108 4.52 11.51 -11.45
N GLY A 109 4.82 10.84 -10.33
CA GLY A 109 5.76 11.33 -9.33
C GLY A 109 5.26 12.53 -8.50
N ILE A 110 3.96 12.77 -8.44
CA ILE A 110 3.35 13.82 -7.60
C ILE A 110 3.33 13.34 -6.15
N CYS A 111 3.97 14.10 -5.27
CA CYS A 111 4.09 13.83 -3.84
C CYS A 111 3.64 15.05 -3.02
N ASP A 112 2.32 15.18 -2.83
CA ASP A 112 1.66 16.32 -2.19
C ASP A 112 0.84 15.95 -0.95
N SER A 113 0.95 14.70 -0.50
CA SER A 113 0.31 14.16 0.70
C SER A 113 1.27 13.24 1.44
N LEU A 114 1.00 12.96 2.72
CA LEU A 114 1.86 12.10 3.53
C LEU A 114 2.05 10.72 2.88
N LEU A 115 0.96 10.12 2.37
CA LEU A 115 1.03 8.83 1.66
C LEU A 115 1.92 8.91 0.41
N THR A 116 1.73 9.92 -0.43
CA THR A 116 2.50 10.04 -1.69
C THR A 116 3.96 10.41 -1.44
N ASN A 117 4.25 11.15 -0.36
CA ASN A 117 5.60 11.40 0.13
C ASN A 117 6.30 10.11 0.58
N VAL A 118 5.61 9.25 1.34
CA VAL A 118 6.14 7.94 1.75
C VAL A 118 6.45 7.07 0.52
N ILE A 119 5.52 6.98 -0.44
CA ILE A 119 5.72 6.18 -1.67
C ILE A 119 6.90 6.73 -2.47
N ARG A 120 7.01 8.05 -2.63
CA ARG A 120 8.09 8.67 -3.40
C ARG A 120 9.46 8.48 -2.73
N ALA A 121 9.48 8.46 -1.40
CA ALA A 121 10.69 8.23 -0.62
C ALA A 121 11.00 6.74 -0.41
N TRP A 122 10.20 5.80 -0.93
CA TRP A 122 10.37 4.37 -0.72
C TRP A 122 11.75 3.87 -1.19
N ASP A 123 12.43 3.07 -0.36
CA ASP A 123 13.70 2.45 -0.78
C ASP A 123 13.41 1.19 -1.61
N THR A 124 13.38 1.39 -2.92
CA THR A 124 13.12 0.33 -3.91
C THR A 124 14.35 -0.55 -4.18
N SER A 125 15.53 -0.07 -3.79
CA SER A 125 16.83 -0.68 -4.09
C SER A 125 17.37 -1.52 -2.94
N GLY A 126 16.99 -1.18 -1.69
CA GLY A 126 17.60 -1.67 -0.47
C GLY A 126 18.96 -1.06 -0.17
N LEU A 127 19.47 -0.15 -1.01
CA LEU A 127 20.79 0.49 -0.83
C LEU A 127 20.77 1.59 0.24
N VAL A 128 19.59 2.09 0.62
CA VAL A 128 19.46 3.21 1.57
C VAL A 128 19.21 2.70 2.98
N ASP A 129 18.26 1.76 3.13
CA ASP A 129 17.86 1.21 4.43
C ASP A 129 18.50 -0.16 4.73
N GLY A 130 19.17 -0.79 3.76
CA GLY A 130 19.81 -2.10 3.89
C GLY A 130 18.93 -3.28 3.48
N ASP A 131 17.62 -3.08 3.38
CA ASP A 131 16.64 -4.09 2.99
C ASP A 131 15.80 -3.62 1.80
N LYS A 132 15.64 -4.50 0.82
CA LYS A 132 14.74 -4.24 -0.30
C LYS A 132 13.29 -4.42 0.13
N LYS A 133 12.52 -3.34 0.10
CA LYS A 133 11.11 -3.31 0.54
C LYS A 133 10.16 -3.20 -0.65
N ARG A 134 8.93 -3.64 -0.48
CA ARG A 134 7.90 -3.60 -1.53
C ARG A 134 6.64 -2.84 -1.14
N ILE A 135 5.91 -2.41 -2.16
CA ILE A 135 4.61 -1.76 -2.08
C ILE A 135 3.57 -2.66 -2.72
N LEU A 136 2.57 -3.05 -1.94
CA LEU A 136 1.39 -3.76 -2.40
C LEU A 136 0.25 -2.77 -2.58
N VAL A 137 -0.42 -2.80 -3.72
CA VAL A 137 -1.55 -1.90 -3.99
C VAL A 137 -2.79 -2.68 -4.41
N ALA A 138 -3.96 -2.22 -3.97
CA ALA A 138 -5.25 -2.76 -4.36
C ALA A 138 -6.08 -1.65 -5.05
N PRO A 139 -5.96 -1.48 -6.38
CA PRO A 139 -6.75 -0.51 -7.13
C PRO A 139 -8.26 -0.69 -6.91
N ALA A 140 -8.95 0.41 -6.57
CA ALA A 140 -10.41 0.41 -6.47
C ALA A 140 -10.97 1.74 -6.98
N MET A 141 -11.84 1.65 -7.98
CA MET A 141 -12.47 2.80 -8.65
C MET A 141 -13.73 2.37 -9.39
N ASN A 142 -14.55 3.33 -9.80
CA ASN A 142 -15.71 3.07 -10.65
C ASN A 142 -15.30 2.39 -11.98
N ALA A 143 -16.14 1.52 -12.52
CA ALA A 143 -15.86 0.80 -13.78
C ALA A 143 -15.51 1.73 -14.95
N ALA A 144 -16.19 2.87 -15.08
CA ALA A 144 -15.87 3.83 -16.14
C ALA A 144 -14.49 4.49 -15.98
N MET A 145 -13.97 4.58 -14.75
CA MET A 145 -12.59 5.01 -14.49
C MET A 145 -11.59 3.88 -14.77
N TRP A 146 -11.97 2.63 -14.48
CA TRP A 146 -11.16 1.45 -14.76
C TRP A 146 -10.90 1.29 -16.26
N GLU A 147 -11.94 1.42 -17.06
CA GLU A 147 -11.89 1.33 -18.53
C GLU A 147 -11.20 2.54 -19.20
N GLN A 148 -10.78 3.56 -18.45
CA GLN A 148 -10.06 4.68 -19.05
C GLN A 148 -8.68 4.23 -19.57
N PRO A 149 -8.28 4.63 -20.80
CA PRO A 149 -6.96 4.30 -21.34
C PRO A 149 -5.80 4.77 -20.47
N ILE A 150 -5.96 5.90 -19.78
CA ILE A 150 -4.93 6.42 -18.87
C ILE A 150 -4.74 5.53 -17.64
N THR A 151 -5.81 4.92 -17.13
CA THR A 151 -5.75 3.96 -16.03
C THR A 151 -4.99 2.71 -16.47
N ALA A 152 -5.27 2.18 -17.66
CA ALA A 152 -4.55 1.04 -18.21
C ALA A 152 -3.04 1.33 -18.37
N LEU A 153 -2.67 2.52 -18.87
CA LEU A 153 -1.27 2.94 -18.97
C LEU A 153 -0.60 3.06 -17.58
N GLN A 154 -1.29 3.60 -16.60
CA GLN A 154 -0.76 3.74 -15.24
C GLN A 154 -0.60 2.40 -14.54
N LEU A 155 -1.58 1.49 -14.69
CA LEU A 155 -1.48 0.12 -14.17
C LEU A 155 -0.32 -0.63 -14.82
N ARG A 156 -0.12 -0.47 -16.12
CA ARG A 156 1.03 -1.03 -16.84
C ARG A 156 2.36 -0.59 -16.25
N VAL A 157 2.52 0.69 -15.88
CA VAL A 157 3.74 1.15 -15.20
C VAL A 157 3.94 0.41 -13.86
N LEU A 158 2.87 0.22 -13.08
CA LEU A 158 2.98 -0.51 -11.80
C LEU A 158 3.29 -1.99 -12.00
N GLU A 159 2.68 -2.65 -12.99
CA GLU A 159 2.77 -4.09 -13.23
C GLU A 159 4.02 -4.49 -14.03
N GLU A 160 4.41 -3.72 -15.05
CA GLU A 160 5.52 -4.06 -15.95
C GLU A 160 6.82 -3.34 -15.56
N ASP A 161 6.78 -2.01 -15.42
CA ASP A 161 7.99 -1.23 -15.21
C ASP A 161 8.48 -1.32 -13.76
N TRP A 162 7.56 -1.29 -12.80
CA TRP A 162 7.86 -1.33 -11.36
C TRP A 162 7.52 -2.68 -10.71
N GLY A 163 6.88 -3.58 -11.45
CA GLY A 163 6.32 -4.82 -10.93
C GLY A 163 7.39 -5.84 -10.56
N ILE A 164 7.17 -6.56 -9.46
CA ILE A 164 7.99 -7.72 -9.10
C ILE A 164 7.84 -8.78 -10.19
N GLN A 165 8.90 -9.04 -10.94
CA GLN A 165 8.95 -10.16 -11.87
C GLN A 165 9.08 -11.44 -11.05
N VAL A 166 8.10 -12.33 -11.17
CA VAL A 166 8.18 -13.70 -10.66
C VAL A 166 8.83 -14.49 -11.79
N ASP A 167 10.06 -14.94 -11.58
CA ASP A 167 10.72 -15.85 -12.52
C ASP A 167 9.83 -17.09 -12.68
N GLY A 168 9.36 -17.32 -13.90
CA GLY A 168 8.64 -18.54 -14.25
C GLY A 168 9.50 -19.77 -13.96
N ASP A 169 8.82 -20.88 -13.64
CA ASP A 169 9.29 -22.22 -13.26
C ASP A 169 10.26 -22.92 -14.25
N ASP A 170 10.93 -22.19 -15.15
CA ASP A 170 11.76 -22.76 -16.23
C ASP A 170 13.26 -22.85 -15.90
N GLY A 171 13.66 -22.64 -14.64
CA GLY A 171 14.99 -23.00 -14.15
C GLY A 171 16.18 -22.37 -14.90
N LYS A 172 15.99 -21.23 -15.56
CA LYS A 172 17.07 -20.49 -16.22
C LYS A 172 17.24 -19.13 -15.57
N GLU A 173 18.29 -19.02 -14.78
CA GLU A 173 18.76 -17.75 -14.24
C GLU A 173 19.18 -16.81 -15.39
N THR A 174 18.30 -15.90 -15.79
CA THR A 174 18.75 -14.67 -16.46
C THR A 174 19.19 -13.69 -15.38
N HIS A 175 20.49 -13.74 -15.08
CA HIS A 175 21.14 -12.87 -14.12
C HIS A 175 21.13 -11.40 -14.62
N CYS A 176 20.07 -10.67 -14.31
CA CYS A 176 20.09 -9.20 -14.26
C CYS A 176 19.80 -8.79 -12.80
N PRO A 177 20.83 -8.50 -11.99
CA PRO A 177 20.69 -8.19 -10.55
C PRO A 177 19.85 -6.93 -10.26
N THR A 178 19.48 -6.17 -11.29
CA THR A 178 18.90 -4.82 -11.18
C THR A 178 17.42 -4.73 -11.53
N LYS A 179 16.75 -5.84 -11.92
CA LYS A 179 15.37 -5.82 -12.46
C LYS A 179 14.31 -6.54 -11.62
N LEU A 180 14.56 -6.76 -10.34
CA LEU A 180 13.46 -7.17 -9.46
C LEU A 180 12.66 -5.90 -9.13
N GLY A 181 11.38 -5.82 -9.49
CA GLY A 181 10.55 -4.66 -9.17
C GLY A 181 10.32 -4.47 -7.67
N TRP A 182 9.46 -3.52 -7.32
CA TRP A 182 9.08 -3.19 -5.94
C TRP A 182 7.59 -2.94 -5.77
N PHE A 183 6.81 -2.97 -6.86
CA PHE A 183 5.35 -2.93 -6.82
C PHE A 183 4.74 -4.30 -7.03
N GLU A 184 3.64 -4.54 -6.35
CA GLU A 184 2.77 -5.69 -6.54
C GLU A 184 1.33 -5.18 -6.58
N VAL A 185 0.60 -5.53 -7.65
CA VAL A 185 -0.76 -5.06 -7.89
C VAL A 185 -1.74 -6.20 -7.60
N LEU A 186 -2.56 -6.03 -6.57
CA LEU A 186 -3.69 -6.91 -6.29
C LEU A 186 -4.81 -6.57 -7.26
N ARG A 187 -5.08 -7.47 -8.19
CA ARG A 187 -6.24 -7.32 -9.07
C ARG A 187 -7.52 -7.49 -8.26
N PRO A 188 -8.59 -6.74 -8.60
CA PRO A 188 -9.89 -6.96 -7.99
C PRO A 188 -10.27 -8.45 -8.13
N ILE A 189 -10.46 -9.13 -7.01
CA ILE A 189 -11.21 -10.38 -7.01
C ILE A 189 -12.62 -9.95 -7.34
N GLU A 190 -13.23 -10.52 -8.40
CA GLU A 190 -14.64 -10.24 -8.71
C GLU A 190 -15.43 -10.27 -7.41
N ALA A 191 -16.16 -9.19 -7.11
CA ALA A 191 -17.17 -9.26 -6.08
C ALA A 191 -18.08 -10.38 -6.54
N SER A 192 -17.98 -11.54 -5.88
CA SER A 192 -18.92 -12.64 -6.03
C SER A 192 -20.29 -11.99 -6.10
N THR A 193 -21.05 -12.30 -7.13
CA THR A 193 -22.43 -11.88 -7.36
C THR A 193 -23.25 -12.23 -6.11
N GLN A 194 -23.15 -11.42 -5.05
CA GLN A 194 -24.09 -11.44 -3.95
C GLN A 194 -25.33 -10.80 -4.56
N GLU A 195 -26.30 -11.68 -4.78
CA GLU A 195 -27.64 -11.36 -5.21
C GLU A 195 -28.06 -10.02 -4.61
N ILE A 196 -28.39 -9.09 -5.49
CA ILE A 196 -29.22 -7.95 -5.15
C ILE A 196 -30.50 -8.55 -4.57
N ILE A 197 -30.62 -8.59 -3.25
CA ILE A 197 -31.90 -8.80 -2.58
C ILE A 197 -32.65 -7.47 -2.79
N PRO A 198 -33.70 -7.42 -3.63
CA PRO A 198 -34.49 -6.22 -3.74
C PRO A 198 -35.25 -6.02 -2.42
N ILE A 199 -35.29 -4.77 -1.99
CA ILE A 199 -36.11 -4.27 -0.87
C ILE A 199 -37.59 -4.43 -1.21
#